data_AF-A0A847CPT4-F1
#
_entry.id   AF-A0A847CPT4-F1
#
_cell.length_a   1.000
_cell.length_b   1.000
_cell.length_c   1.000
_cell.angle_alpha   90.00
_cell.angle_beta   90.00
_cell.angle_gamma   90.00
#
_symmetry.space_group_name_H-M   'P 1'
#
loop_
_entity.id
_entity.type
_entity.pdbx_description
1 polymer ?
#
loop_
_entity_poly.entity_id
_entity_poly.type
_entity_poly.pdbx_seq_one_letter_code
_entity_poly.pdbx_strand_id
1 'polypeptide(L)'
;MALETSEQSPAPLHTISALLSGYIGALGSVWIEAEVVQPKQSGSMYYFTLRDLTEKASTSAIAFRGVFESSPTPITDGMRVVVEAKPDFYVPNGRLSLKVTQIKPAGQGALFAELETRKQLLAAEGLFEAHHKKPIPVLPRGIGLVTGRGSAAERDVIENITNRWAAAPLTVTHAVMQGPKSAGEVISVVQRFDADPTIDVIIVARGGGSLEDLLPFSDEGLVRAVFACQTPVISAIGHEPDVPILDFVADLRASTPTDAAKRVVPDEAAEREGIAQAIGRARSALQARVANEAHVIGQLRSRPVFTQPTTIIDIRQQDVDAIIGRSRTAFGHRLQRATDEVSHQLARIRSLSPLATLERGYAIVQGPNGSHVTDPNALDTGDDISVRVAAGRIGATVTTLSPTTEEETA
;
A
#
# COMPACT_ATOMS: atom_id res chain seq x y z
N MET A 1 -14.06 -91.63 2.55
CA MET A 1 -14.59 -92.82 3.24
C MET A 1 -15.05 -92.36 4.62
N ALA A 2 -16.33 -92.52 4.95
CA ALA A 2 -16.83 -92.14 6.27
C ALA A 2 -16.27 -93.13 7.32
N LEU A 3 -15.83 -92.63 8.47
CA LEU A 3 -15.37 -93.50 9.56
C LEU A 3 -16.60 -94.12 10.22
N GLU A 4 -16.67 -95.44 10.31
CA GLU A 4 -17.70 -96.13 11.11
C GLU A 4 -17.26 -96.15 12.57
N THR A 5 -17.69 -95.14 13.33
CA THR A 5 -17.46 -95.05 14.78
C THR A 5 -18.74 -95.37 15.54
N SER A 6 -18.63 -96.11 16.64
CA SER A 6 -19.72 -96.36 17.58
C SER A 6 -19.28 -96.02 19.00
N GLU A 7 -20.22 -95.90 19.93
CA GLU A 7 -19.92 -95.67 21.35
C GLU A 7 -19.01 -96.76 21.94
N GLN A 8 -19.10 -97.99 21.42
CA GLN A 8 -18.32 -99.14 21.85
C GLN A 8 -16.93 -99.21 21.19
N SER A 9 -16.66 -98.39 20.16
CA SER A 9 -15.37 -98.28 19.48
C SER A 9 -15.10 -96.84 19.03
N PRO A 10 -14.76 -95.93 19.97
CA PRO A 10 -14.49 -94.53 19.65
C PRO A 10 -13.19 -94.39 18.86
N ALA A 11 -13.19 -93.54 17.83
CA ALA A 11 -11.96 -93.16 17.15
C ALA A 11 -11.12 -92.24 18.03
N PRO A 12 -9.80 -92.44 18.12
CA PRO A 12 -8.94 -91.55 18.86
C PRO A 12 -8.85 -90.19 18.14
N LEU A 13 -8.89 -89.10 18.91
CA LEU A 13 -9.00 -87.73 18.41
C LEU A 13 -7.92 -87.38 17.36
N HIS A 14 -6.69 -87.87 17.54
CA HIS A 14 -5.59 -87.66 16.60
C HIS A 14 -5.88 -88.22 15.19
N THR A 15 -6.67 -89.29 15.08
CA THR A 15 -7.07 -89.89 13.80
C THR A 15 -8.09 -89.01 13.09
N ILE A 16 -9.02 -88.42 13.84
CA ILE A 16 -10.00 -87.45 13.31
C ILE A 16 -9.27 -86.19 12.84
N SER A 17 -8.36 -85.65 13.65
CA SER A 17 -7.58 -84.45 13.27
C SER A 17 -6.68 -84.69 12.05
N ALA A 18 -6.08 -85.87 11.92
CA ALA A 18 -5.29 -86.24 10.73
C ALA A 18 -6.16 -86.35 9.47
N LEU A 19 -7.36 -86.92 9.59
CA LEU A 19 -8.31 -86.99 8.48
C LEU A 19 -8.84 -85.63 8.06
N LEU A 20 -9.16 -84.75 9.02
CA LEU A 20 -9.54 -83.36 8.76
C LEU A 20 -8.44 -82.62 7.99
N SER A 21 -7.18 -82.76 8.43
CA SER A 21 -6.03 -82.20 7.72
C SER A 21 -5.93 -82.73 6.28
N GLY A 22 -6.15 -84.03 6.07
CA GLY A 22 -6.17 -84.64 4.74
C GLY A 22 -7.29 -84.13 3.83
N TYR A 23 -8.53 -84.04 4.35
CA TYR A 23 -9.68 -83.54 3.58
C TYR A 23 -9.53 -82.05 3.24
N ILE A 24 -9.04 -81.24 4.18
CA ILE A 24 -8.81 -79.80 3.97
C ILE A 24 -7.65 -79.60 2.98
N GLY A 25 -6.57 -80.37 3.11
CA GLY A 25 -5.41 -80.31 2.21
C GLY A 25 -5.73 -80.74 0.77
N ALA A 26 -6.78 -81.54 0.56
CA ALA A 26 -7.23 -81.98 -0.76
C ALA A 26 -7.76 -80.83 -1.64
N LEU A 27 -8.13 -79.68 -1.05
CA LEU A 27 -8.46 -78.47 -1.83
C LEU A 27 -7.28 -77.95 -2.67
N GLY A 28 -6.03 -78.30 -2.32
CA GLY A 28 -4.86 -77.85 -3.06
C GLY A 28 -4.58 -76.35 -2.92
N SER A 29 -3.85 -75.80 -3.89
CA SER A 29 -3.60 -74.35 -4.00
C SER A 29 -4.77 -73.70 -4.73
N VAL A 30 -5.35 -72.64 -4.15
CA VAL A 30 -6.51 -71.94 -4.72
C VAL A 30 -6.28 -70.44 -4.76
N TRP A 31 -6.84 -69.79 -5.77
CA TRP A 31 -6.87 -68.34 -5.91
C TRP A 31 -8.16 -67.79 -5.32
N ILE A 32 -8.05 -66.80 -4.42
CA ILE A 32 -9.18 -66.21 -3.70
C ILE A 32 -9.05 -64.69 -3.78
N GLU A 33 -10.15 -64.01 -4.06
CA GLU A 33 -10.26 -62.56 -3.92
C GLU A 33 -10.90 -62.23 -2.56
N ALA A 34 -10.24 -61.38 -1.78
CA ALA A 34 -10.69 -61.03 -0.43
C ALA A 34 -10.12 -59.68 0.03
N GLU A 35 -10.70 -59.12 1.07
CA GLU A 35 -10.19 -57.94 1.78
C GLU A 35 -9.29 -58.36 2.94
N VAL A 36 -8.11 -57.76 3.05
CA VAL A 36 -7.18 -57.98 4.17
C VAL A 36 -7.64 -57.20 5.38
N VAL A 37 -7.82 -57.90 6.50
CA VAL A 37 -8.22 -57.31 7.78
C VAL A 37 -7.17 -57.58 8.84
N GLN A 38 -6.74 -56.53 9.54
CA GLN A 38 -5.80 -56.53 10.65
C GLN A 38 -4.48 -57.27 10.36
N PRO A 39 -3.69 -56.84 9.36
CA PRO A 39 -2.39 -57.45 9.11
C PRO A 39 -1.43 -57.16 10.26
N LYS A 40 -1.02 -58.21 10.98
CA LYS A 40 -0.07 -58.14 12.10
C LYS A 40 1.16 -58.99 11.82
N GLN A 41 2.32 -58.36 11.88
CA GLN A 41 3.59 -59.06 11.80
C GLN A 41 3.96 -59.67 13.16
N SER A 42 4.37 -60.94 13.17
CA SER A 42 4.93 -61.63 14.34
C SER A 42 6.10 -62.50 13.90
N GLY A 43 7.32 -62.06 14.20
CA GLY A 43 8.54 -62.72 13.74
C GLY A 43 8.68 -62.70 12.22
N SER A 44 8.82 -63.89 11.61
CA SER A 44 8.98 -64.08 10.16
C SER A 44 7.66 -64.28 9.39
N MET A 45 6.52 -64.19 10.08
CA MET A 45 5.19 -64.43 9.52
C MET A 45 4.24 -63.24 9.75
N TYR A 46 3.36 -63.01 8.78
CA TYR A 46 2.18 -62.16 8.90
C TYR A 46 0.97 -63.00 9.22
N TYR A 47 0.19 -62.57 10.21
CA TYR A 47 -1.11 -63.11 10.56
C TYR A 47 -2.16 -62.04 10.24
N PHE A 48 -3.15 -62.40 9.45
CA PHE A 48 -4.20 -61.50 9.00
C PHE A 48 -5.49 -62.29 8.75
N THR A 49 -6.59 -61.59 8.57
CA THR A 49 -7.87 -62.22 8.21
C THR A 49 -8.22 -61.84 6.78
N LEU A 50 -8.63 -62.82 5.98
CA LEU A 50 -9.23 -62.59 4.67
C LEU A 50 -10.74 -62.55 4.84
N ARG A 51 -11.35 -61.42 4.52
CA ARG A 51 -12.81 -61.21 4.53
C ARG A 51 -13.34 -61.28 3.11
N ASP A 52 -14.42 -62.02 2.90
CA ASP A 52 -15.09 -62.07 1.61
C ASP A 52 -15.73 -60.73 1.26
N LEU A 53 -15.80 -60.42 -0.04
CA LEU A 53 -16.34 -59.15 -0.53
C LEU A 53 -17.87 -59.12 -0.60
N THR A 54 -18.52 -60.28 -0.61
CA THR A 54 -19.96 -60.44 -0.87
C THR A 54 -20.72 -61.04 0.31
N GLU A 55 -20.12 -62.02 0.99
CA GLU A 55 -20.72 -62.71 2.12
C GLU A 55 -20.02 -62.35 3.44
N LYS A 56 -20.69 -62.59 4.57
CA LYS A 56 -20.08 -62.44 5.91
C LYS A 56 -19.17 -63.62 6.26
N ALA A 57 -18.32 -64.02 5.32
CA ALA A 57 -17.32 -65.07 5.50
C ALA A 57 -15.95 -64.44 5.79
N SER A 58 -15.23 -64.98 6.78
CA SER A 58 -13.89 -64.53 7.10
C SER A 58 -13.02 -65.69 7.57
N THR A 59 -11.80 -65.78 7.07
CA THR A 59 -10.88 -66.88 7.38
C THR A 59 -9.52 -66.34 7.79
N SER A 60 -8.90 -66.95 8.81
CA SER A 60 -7.53 -66.61 9.21
C SER A 60 -6.54 -67.01 8.11
N ALA A 61 -5.60 -66.12 7.78
CA ALA A 61 -4.54 -66.35 6.82
C ALA A 61 -3.17 -66.09 7.43
N ILE A 62 -2.18 -66.85 6.96
CA ILE A 62 -0.78 -66.74 7.35
C ILE A 62 0.08 -66.63 6.10
N ALA A 63 1.04 -65.70 6.10
CA ALA A 63 2.01 -65.56 5.01
C ALA A 63 3.41 -65.39 5.57
N PHE A 64 4.42 -65.86 4.85
CA PHE A 64 5.80 -65.50 5.16
C PHE A 64 6.04 -64.02 4.84
N ARG A 65 6.95 -63.40 5.60
CA ARG A 65 7.36 -61.99 5.38
C ARG A 65 7.73 -61.70 3.93
N GLY A 66 8.49 -62.59 3.28
CA GLY A 66 8.88 -62.44 1.88
C GLY A 66 7.71 -62.39 0.89
N VAL A 67 6.54 -62.95 1.22
CA VAL A 67 5.35 -62.88 0.36
C VAL A 67 4.74 -61.48 0.40
N PHE A 68 4.64 -60.87 1.58
CA PHE A 68 4.21 -59.47 1.73
C PHE A 68 5.20 -58.50 1.09
N GLU A 69 6.51 -58.75 1.23
CA GLU A 69 7.57 -57.94 0.63
C GLU A 69 7.72 -58.16 -0.89
N SER A 70 7.28 -59.30 -1.42
CA SER A 70 7.26 -59.55 -2.87
C SER A 70 6.16 -58.79 -3.61
N SER A 71 5.16 -58.28 -2.88
CA SER A 71 4.17 -57.38 -3.44
C SER A 71 4.86 -56.06 -3.80
N PRO A 72 4.65 -55.52 -5.02
CA PRO A 72 5.16 -54.19 -5.39
C PRO A 72 4.68 -53.08 -4.45
N THR A 73 3.58 -53.33 -3.74
CA THR A 73 2.93 -52.38 -2.85
C THR A 73 2.79 -52.96 -1.45
N PRO A 74 3.05 -52.18 -0.38
CA PRO A 74 2.75 -52.60 0.98
C PRO A 74 1.26 -52.91 1.14
N ILE A 75 0.95 -54.15 1.52
CA ILE A 75 -0.44 -54.58 1.77
C ILE A 75 -0.90 -54.02 3.12
N THR A 76 -1.93 -53.16 3.09
CA THR A 76 -2.50 -52.52 4.29
C THR A 76 -3.86 -53.09 4.67
N ASP A 77 -4.33 -52.73 5.87
CA ASP A 77 -5.68 -53.07 6.34
C ASP A 77 -6.75 -52.47 5.41
N GLY A 78 -7.81 -53.23 5.14
CA GLY A 78 -8.90 -52.87 4.22
C GLY A 78 -8.58 -53.03 2.72
N MET A 79 -7.39 -53.51 2.36
CA MET A 79 -7.00 -53.63 0.95
C MET A 79 -7.62 -54.88 0.30
N ARG A 80 -8.18 -54.72 -0.89
CA ARG A 80 -8.61 -55.85 -1.73
C ARG A 80 -7.40 -56.52 -2.37
N VAL A 81 -7.32 -57.83 -2.24
CA VAL A 81 -6.20 -58.63 -2.72
C VAL A 81 -6.70 -59.89 -3.40
N VAL A 82 -5.93 -60.34 -4.38
CA VAL A 82 -6.03 -61.67 -4.95
C VAL A 82 -4.84 -62.47 -4.39
N VAL A 83 -5.16 -63.54 -3.67
CA VAL A 83 -4.17 -64.38 -2.99
C VAL A 83 -4.20 -65.80 -3.52
N GLU A 84 -3.03 -66.39 -3.69
CA GLU A 84 -2.87 -67.83 -3.86
C GLU A 84 -2.61 -68.44 -2.48
N ALA A 85 -3.54 -69.27 -2.00
CA ALA A 85 -3.47 -69.86 -0.68
C ALA A 85 -3.75 -71.36 -0.68
N LYS A 86 -3.06 -72.06 0.23
CA LYS A 86 -3.30 -73.47 0.54
C LYS A 86 -3.96 -73.59 1.92
N PRO A 87 -5.12 -74.24 2.05
CA PRO A 87 -5.71 -74.54 3.34
C PRO A 87 -4.81 -75.44 4.18
N ASP A 88 -4.57 -75.05 5.43
CA ASP A 88 -3.75 -75.76 6.39
C ASP A 88 -4.49 -75.89 7.73
N PHE A 89 -4.44 -77.08 8.32
CA PHE A 89 -5.13 -77.41 9.56
C PHE A 89 -4.10 -77.77 10.64
N TYR A 90 -3.96 -76.89 11.64
CA TYR A 90 -2.98 -77.08 12.70
C TYR A 90 -3.51 -78.05 13.76
N VAL A 91 -3.08 -79.32 13.65
CA VAL A 91 -3.54 -80.45 14.46
C VAL A 91 -3.53 -80.19 15.99
N PRO A 92 -2.51 -79.54 16.60
CA PRO A 92 -2.46 -79.39 18.06
C PRO A 92 -3.58 -78.53 18.68
N ASN A 93 -4.16 -77.58 17.95
CA ASN A 93 -5.25 -76.72 18.47
C ASN A 93 -6.48 -76.66 17.55
N GLY A 94 -6.50 -77.46 16.47
CA GLY A 94 -7.61 -77.54 15.53
C GLY A 94 -7.88 -76.26 14.73
N ARG A 95 -6.90 -75.35 14.60
CA ARG A 95 -7.09 -74.09 13.89
C ARG A 95 -6.94 -74.28 12.38
N LEU A 96 -7.97 -73.89 11.63
CA LEU A 96 -7.92 -73.73 10.19
C LEU A 96 -7.28 -72.39 9.82
N SER A 97 -6.31 -72.41 8.92
CA SER A 97 -5.73 -71.21 8.35
C SER A 97 -5.41 -71.38 6.87
N LEU A 98 -5.44 -70.29 6.13
CA LEU A 98 -5.00 -70.25 4.74
C LEU A 98 -3.53 -69.84 4.70
N LYS A 99 -2.66 -70.74 4.24
CA LYS A 99 -1.24 -70.43 4.02
C LYS A 99 -1.07 -69.77 2.66
N VAL A 100 -0.84 -68.45 2.66
CA VAL A 100 -0.69 -67.64 1.46
C VAL A 100 0.73 -67.76 0.91
N THR A 101 0.81 -68.10 -0.38
CA THR A 101 2.06 -68.28 -1.13
C THR A 101 2.32 -67.11 -2.06
N GLN A 102 1.28 -66.47 -2.59
CA GLN A 102 1.36 -65.26 -3.38
C GLN A 102 0.24 -64.29 -3.00
N ILE A 103 0.53 -62.99 -2.95
CA ILE A 103 -0.44 -61.93 -2.70
C ILE A 103 -0.26 -60.81 -3.72
N LYS A 104 -1.35 -60.38 -4.34
CA LYS A 104 -1.36 -59.24 -5.26
C LYS A 104 -2.50 -58.30 -4.89
N PRO A 105 -2.29 -56.98 -4.83
CA PRO A 105 -3.40 -56.04 -4.71
C PRO A 105 -4.32 -56.14 -5.93
N ALA A 106 -5.63 -56.03 -5.71
CA ALA A 106 -6.65 -56.14 -6.76
C ALA A 106 -7.59 -54.93 -6.75
N GLY A 107 -8.18 -54.62 -7.91
CA GLY A 107 -9.08 -53.49 -8.09
C GLY A 107 -8.39 -52.12 -7.89
N GLN A 108 -9.06 -51.21 -7.19
CA GLN A 108 -8.65 -49.81 -7.00
C GLN A 108 -7.26 -49.67 -6.36
N GLY A 109 -6.84 -50.60 -5.50
CA GLY A 109 -5.56 -50.55 -4.81
C GLY A 109 -4.34 -50.72 -5.73
N ALA A 110 -4.45 -51.56 -6.78
CA ALA A 110 -3.38 -51.71 -7.76
C ALA A 110 -3.21 -50.45 -8.61
N LEU A 111 -4.32 -49.79 -8.95
CA LEU A 111 -4.33 -48.55 -9.71
C LEU A 111 -3.73 -47.38 -8.92
N PHE A 112 -4.07 -47.23 -7.63
CA PHE A 112 -3.43 -46.22 -6.78
C PHE A 112 -1.93 -46.44 -6.63
N ALA A 113 -1.50 -47.70 -6.52
CA ALA A 113 -0.08 -48.02 -6.46
C ALA A 113 0.66 -47.63 -7.75
N GLU A 114 0.06 -47.89 -8.91
CA GLU A 114 0.61 -47.48 -10.20
C GLU A 114 0.71 -45.94 -10.30
N LEU A 115 -0.34 -45.22 -9.86
CA LEU A 115 -0.34 -43.77 -9.85
C LEU A 115 0.72 -43.18 -8.92
N GLU A 116 0.88 -43.72 -7.71
CA GLU A 116 1.89 -43.23 -6.77
C GLU A 116 3.31 -43.53 -7.28
N THR A 117 3.53 -44.69 -7.90
CA THR A 117 4.80 -45.03 -8.55
C THR A 117 5.10 -44.05 -9.70
N ARG A 118 4.12 -43.76 -10.55
CA ARG A 118 4.24 -42.78 -11.65
C ARG A 118 4.56 -41.38 -11.12
N LYS A 119 3.85 -40.95 -10.07
CA LYS A 119 4.08 -39.66 -9.41
C LYS A 119 5.51 -39.55 -8.87
N GLN A 120 6.03 -40.62 -8.24
CA GLN A 120 7.42 -40.65 -7.76
C GLN A 120 8.44 -40.56 -8.90
N LEU A 121 8.21 -41.26 -10.01
CA LEU A 121 9.09 -41.20 -11.19
C LEU A 121 9.11 -39.79 -11.80
N LEU A 122 7.94 -39.20 -12.04
CA LEU A 122 7.83 -37.84 -12.61
C LEU A 122 8.39 -36.76 -11.67
N ALA A 123 8.25 -36.95 -10.35
CA ALA A 123 8.90 -36.10 -9.35
C ALA A 123 10.43 -36.21 -9.41
N ALA A 124 10.96 -37.43 -9.55
CA ALA A 124 12.39 -37.68 -9.66
C ALA A 124 13.00 -37.12 -10.96
N GLU A 125 12.21 -37.03 -12.03
CA GLU A 125 12.57 -36.32 -13.26
C GLU A 125 12.56 -34.79 -13.12
N GLY A 126 12.02 -34.23 -12.02
CA GLY A 126 11.98 -32.80 -11.75
C GLY A 126 10.76 -32.05 -12.31
N LEU A 127 9.79 -32.75 -12.92
CA LEU A 127 8.65 -32.08 -13.59
C LEU A 127 7.78 -31.23 -12.66
N PHE A 128 7.86 -31.44 -11.35
CA PHE A 128 7.06 -30.73 -10.35
C PHE A 128 7.78 -29.52 -9.73
N GLU A 129 9.02 -29.27 -10.12
CA GLU A 129 9.84 -28.23 -9.50
C GLU A 129 9.31 -26.83 -9.82
N ALA A 130 9.30 -25.96 -8.81
CA ALA A 130 8.69 -24.64 -8.91
C ALA A 130 9.34 -23.74 -9.96
N HIS A 131 10.61 -23.98 -10.31
CA HIS A 131 11.33 -23.18 -11.30
C HIS A 131 10.91 -23.47 -12.75
N HIS A 132 10.19 -24.58 -13.00
CA HIS A 132 9.58 -24.87 -14.30
C HIS A 132 8.21 -24.18 -14.47
N LYS A 133 7.60 -23.73 -13.38
CA LYS A 133 6.27 -23.10 -13.41
C LYS A 133 6.34 -21.69 -13.96
N LYS A 134 5.52 -21.40 -14.96
CA LYS A 134 5.40 -20.12 -15.62
C LYS A 134 4.49 -19.16 -14.83
N PRO A 135 4.81 -17.87 -14.76
CA PRO A 135 3.93 -16.89 -14.13
C PRO A 135 2.64 -16.72 -14.94
N ILE A 136 1.50 -16.64 -14.27
CA ILE A 136 0.22 -16.34 -14.92
C ILE A 136 0.19 -14.84 -15.29
N PRO A 137 -0.18 -14.49 -16.55
CA PRO A 137 -0.31 -13.10 -16.97
C PRO A 137 -1.35 -12.36 -16.13
N VAL A 138 -1.04 -11.13 -15.73
CA VAL A 138 -1.96 -10.29 -14.93
C VAL A 138 -3.20 -9.87 -15.74
N LEU A 139 -3.04 -9.70 -17.06
CA LEU A 139 -4.10 -9.28 -17.99
C LEU A 139 -4.00 -10.13 -19.27
N PRO A 140 -4.52 -11.37 -19.28
CA PRO A 140 -4.44 -12.23 -20.45
C PRO A 140 -5.28 -11.66 -21.61
N ARG A 141 -4.71 -11.61 -22.81
CA ARG A 141 -5.40 -11.17 -24.04
C ARG A 141 -6.28 -12.26 -24.63
N GLY A 142 -6.05 -13.52 -24.26
CA GLY A 142 -6.91 -14.63 -24.60
C GLY A 142 -6.78 -15.77 -23.60
N ILE A 143 -7.91 -16.34 -23.24
CA ILE A 143 -8.04 -17.43 -22.27
C ILE A 143 -8.60 -18.65 -23.01
N GLY A 144 -7.87 -19.76 -22.99
CA GLY A 144 -8.33 -21.04 -23.53
C GLY A 144 -8.96 -21.88 -22.42
N LEU A 145 -10.22 -22.29 -22.56
CA LEU A 145 -10.88 -23.18 -21.60
C LEU A 145 -11.10 -24.56 -22.22
N VAL A 146 -10.56 -25.59 -21.58
CA VAL A 146 -10.79 -27.00 -21.88
C VAL A 146 -11.73 -27.55 -20.81
N THR A 147 -12.95 -27.93 -21.20
CA THR A 147 -13.96 -28.46 -20.26
C THR A 147 -14.97 -29.36 -20.98
N GLY A 148 -15.73 -30.15 -20.22
CA GLY A 148 -16.81 -30.98 -20.76
C GLY A 148 -17.99 -30.12 -21.24
N ARG A 149 -18.57 -30.46 -22.38
CA ARG A 149 -19.68 -29.73 -23.00
C ARG A 149 -20.89 -29.66 -22.07
N GLY A 150 -21.36 -28.45 -21.76
CA GLY A 150 -22.54 -28.19 -20.93
C GLY A 150 -22.34 -28.55 -19.44
N SER A 151 -21.08 -28.70 -19.00
CA SER A 151 -20.75 -29.04 -17.62
C SER A 151 -21.01 -27.87 -16.65
N ALA A 152 -21.16 -28.19 -15.37
CA ALA A 152 -21.23 -27.15 -14.33
C ALA A 152 -19.94 -26.31 -14.31
N ALA A 153 -18.77 -26.96 -14.45
CA ALA A 153 -17.48 -26.27 -14.50
C ALA A 153 -17.37 -25.27 -15.65
N GLU A 154 -17.94 -25.58 -16.82
CA GLU A 154 -18.00 -24.64 -17.94
C GLU A 154 -18.78 -23.37 -17.55
N ARG A 155 -19.99 -23.54 -17.02
CA ARG A 155 -20.84 -22.42 -16.61
C ARG A 155 -20.17 -21.60 -15.52
N ASP A 156 -19.59 -22.25 -14.52
CA ASP A 156 -18.93 -21.60 -13.39
C ASP A 156 -17.75 -20.73 -13.88
N VAL A 157 -16.90 -21.24 -14.76
CA VAL A 157 -15.76 -20.47 -15.29
C VAL A 157 -16.23 -19.30 -16.15
N ILE A 158 -17.16 -19.54 -17.09
CA ILE A 158 -17.67 -18.49 -17.98
C ILE A 158 -18.35 -17.38 -17.18
N GLU A 159 -19.22 -17.73 -16.22
CA GLU A 159 -19.95 -16.77 -15.40
C GLU A 159 -19.00 -15.94 -14.53
N ASN A 160 -18.01 -16.57 -13.88
CA ASN A 160 -17.05 -15.85 -13.05
C ASN A 160 -16.15 -14.92 -13.87
N ILE A 161 -15.69 -15.36 -15.05
CA ILE A 161 -14.90 -14.50 -15.95
C ILE A 161 -15.76 -13.33 -16.42
N THR A 162 -16.99 -13.58 -16.88
CA THR A 162 -17.88 -12.55 -17.41
C THR A 162 -18.25 -11.52 -16.34
N ASN A 163 -18.54 -11.96 -15.13
CA ASN A 163 -18.92 -11.08 -14.02
C ASN A 163 -17.76 -10.21 -13.52
N ARG A 164 -16.52 -10.74 -13.52
CA ARG A 164 -15.34 -10.00 -13.06
C ARG A 164 -14.71 -9.14 -14.14
N TRP A 165 -14.73 -9.61 -15.39
CA TRP A 165 -14.17 -8.91 -16.53
C TRP A 165 -14.85 -9.32 -17.83
N ALA A 166 -15.95 -8.65 -18.15
CA ALA A 166 -16.79 -8.97 -19.32
C ALA A 166 -16.07 -8.85 -20.67
N ALA A 167 -15.00 -8.06 -20.75
CA ALA A 167 -14.22 -7.86 -21.97
C ALA A 167 -13.10 -8.90 -22.16
N ALA A 168 -12.90 -9.84 -21.23
CA ALA A 168 -11.86 -10.86 -21.32
C ALA A 168 -12.16 -11.87 -22.46
N PRO A 169 -11.27 -12.02 -23.47
CA PRO A 169 -11.52 -12.94 -24.58
C PRO A 169 -11.38 -14.39 -24.13
N LEU A 170 -12.47 -15.14 -24.16
CA LEU A 170 -12.54 -16.54 -23.73
C LEU A 170 -12.87 -17.45 -24.92
N THR A 171 -11.98 -18.40 -25.21
CA THR A 171 -12.20 -19.43 -26.23
C THR A 171 -12.40 -20.77 -25.55
N VAL A 172 -13.59 -21.35 -25.72
CA VAL A 172 -13.95 -22.65 -25.11
C VAL A 172 -13.84 -23.75 -26.16
N THR A 173 -13.08 -24.80 -25.86
CA THR A 173 -13.05 -26.03 -26.66
C THR A 173 -13.40 -27.21 -25.77
N HIS A 174 -14.34 -28.03 -26.22
CA HIS A 174 -14.80 -29.17 -25.45
C HIS A 174 -13.95 -30.40 -25.69
N ALA A 175 -13.67 -31.13 -24.61
CA ALA A 175 -13.06 -32.46 -24.63
C ALA A 175 -13.80 -33.38 -23.67
N VAL A 176 -13.73 -34.69 -23.92
CA VAL A 176 -14.23 -35.69 -22.97
C VAL A 176 -13.39 -35.63 -21.69
N MET A 177 -14.05 -35.48 -20.55
CA MET A 177 -13.41 -35.27 -19.23
C MET A 177 -13.40 -36.52 -18.33
N GLN A 178 -13.85 -37.65 -18.84
CA GLN A 178 -13.93 -38.91 -18.10
C GLN A 178 -13.77 -40.11 -19.05
N GLY A 179 -13.28 -41.23 -18.52
CA GLY A 179 -13.08 -42.46 -19.29
C GLY A 179 -11.83 -42.47 -20.19
N PRO A 180 -11.62 -43.56 -20.94
CA PRO A 180 -10.32 -43.90 -21.54
C PRO A 180 -9.87 -42.99 -22.69
N LYS A 181 -10.80 -42.27 -23.34
CA LYS A 181 -10.47 -41.31 -24.42
C LYS A 181 -10.13 -39.91 -23.91
N SER A 182 -10.36 -39.64 -22.63
CA SER A 182 -10.27 -38.29 -22.08
C SER A 182 -8.87 -37.70 -22.18
N ALA A 183 -7.82 -38.44 -21.79
CA ALA A 183 -6.45 -37.94 -21.86
C ALA A 183 -6.05 -37.51 -23.27
N GLY A 184 -6.32 -38.33 -24.28
CA GLY A 184 -5.98 -38.04 -25.68
C GLY A 184 -6.71 -36.80 -26.24
N GLU A 185 -7.99 -36.65 -25.93
CA GLU A 185 -8.74 -35.45 -26.37
C GLU A 185 -8.24 -34.19 -25.67
N VAL A 186 -8.01 -34.22 -24.35
CA VAL A 186 -7.48 -33.08 -23.60
C VAL A 186 -6.10 -32.68 -24.13
N ILE A 187 -5.21 -33.63 -24.40
CA ILE A 187 -3.89 -33.37 -25.01
C ILE A 187 -4.05 -32.62 -26.34
N SER A 188 -4.93 -33.08 -27.22
CA SER A 188 -5.14 -32.46 -28.53
C SER A 188 -5.61 -31.01 -28.44
N VAL A 189 -6.47 -30.70 -27.46
CA VAL A 189 -6.99 -29.35 -27.25
C VAL A 189 -5.93 -28.46 -26.60
N VAL A 190 -5.20 -28.96 -25.60
CA VAL A 190 -4.12 -28.21 -24.94
C VAL A 190 -3.04 -27.85 -25.94
N GLN A 191 -2.60 -28.79 -26.78
CA GLN A 191 -1.62 -28.53 -27.84
C GLN A 191 -2.12 -27.53 -28.89
N ARG A 192 -3.41 -27.58 -29.22
CA ARG A 192 -4.03 -26.60 -30.12
C ARG A 192 -4.00 -25.19 -29.54
N PHE A 193 -4.32 -25.04 -28.25
CA PHE A 193 -4.24 -23.75 -27.57
C PHE A 193 -2.81 -23.27 -27.38
N ASP A 194 -1.86 -24.16 -27.11
CA ASP A 194 -0.44 -23.82 -27.00
C ASP A 194 0.14 -23.32 -28.33
N ALA A 195 -0.34 -23.86 -29.45
CA ALA A 195 0.03 -23.42 -30.79
C ALA A 195 -0.65 -22.11 -31.25
N ASP A 196 -1.67 -21.64 -30.52
CA ASP A 196 -2.42 -20.43 -30.88
C ASP A 196 -1.82 -19.20 -30.18
N PRO A 197 -1.19 -18.25 -30.91
CA PRO A 197 -0.54 -17.08 -30.32
C PRO A 197 -1.53 -16.07 -29.72
N THR A 198 -2.85 -16.28 -29.88
CA THR A 198 -3.87 -15.43 -29.25
C THR A 198 -4.20 -15.86 -27.82
N ILE A 199 -3.79 -17.06 -27.41
CA ILE A 199 -4.07 -17.61 -26.09
C ILE A 199 -2.85 -17.40 -25.17
N ASP A 200 -3.04 -16.58 -24.14
CA ASP A 200 -2.00 -16.26 -23.16
C ASP A 200 -2.05 -17.21 -21.93
N VAL A 201 -3.15 -17.93 -21.71
CA VAL A 201 -3.33 -18.86 -20.59
C VAL A 201 -4.36 -19.94 -20.90
N ILE A 202 -4.10 -21.17 -20.47
CA ILE A 202 -4.98 -22.33 -20.66
C ILE A 202 -5.53 -22.79 -19.32
N ILE A 203 -6.84 -23.02 -19.25
CA ILE A 203 -7.54 -23.57 -18.08
C ILE A 203 -8.05 -24.96 -18.47
N VAL A 204 -7.62 -25.99 -17.73
CA VAL A 204 -8.21 -27.32 -17.80
C VAL A 204 -9.14 -27.47 -16.60
N ALA A 205 -10.44 -27.48 -16.86
CA ALA A 205 -11.45 -27.52 -15.82
C ALA A 205 -12.30 -28.78 -15.91
N ARG A 206 -12.60 -29.36 -14.75
CA ARG A 206 -13.56 -30.45 -14.62
C ARG A 206 -14.60 -30.12 -13.56
N GLY A 207 -15.83 -30.54 -13.79
CA GLY A 207 -16.87 -30.56 -12.76
C GLY A 207 -16.71 -31.75 -11.80
N GLY A 208 -17.58 -31.80 -10.80
CA GLY A 208 -17.65 -32.92 -9.87
C GLY A 208 -17.80 -34.28 -10.56
N GLY A 209 -17.44 -35.34 -9.86
CA GLY A 209 -17.62 -36.74 -10.29
C GLY A 209 -16.86 -37.66 -9.35
N SER A 210 -16.79 -38.94 -9.69
CA SER A 210 -16.08 -39.92 -8.87
C SER A 210 -14.56 -39.72 -8.97
N LEU A 211 -13.83 -40.33 -8.03
CA LEU A 211 -12.37 -40.41 -8.07
C LEU A 211 -11.87 -41.19 -9.31
N GLU A 212 -12.66 -42.15 -9.80
CA GLU A 212 -12.34 -42.91 -11.02
C GLU A 212 -12.35 -42.00 -12.26
N ASP A 213 -13.21 -40.99 -12.27
CA ASP A 213 -13.24 -40.02 -13.37
C ASP A 213 -11.99 -39.12 -13.36
N LEU A 214 -11.19 -39.08 -12.28
CA LEU A 214 -9.95 -38.27 -12.19
C LEU A 214 -8.74 -38.97 -12.81
N LEU A 215 -8.82 -40.28 -13.03
CA LEU A 215 -7.73 -41.10 -13.56
C LEU A 215 -7.13 -40.58 -14.87
N PRO A 216 -7.92 -40.10 -15.86
CA PRO A 216 -7.36 -39.59 -17.11
C PRO A 216 -6.42 -38.39 -16.93
N PHE A 217 -6.58 -37.62 -15.84
CA PHE A 217 -5.71 -36.48 -15.51
C PHE A 217 -4.41 -36.89 -14.80
N SER A 218 -4.20 -38.18 -14.59
CA SER A 218 -2.94 -38.76 -14.12
C SER A 218 -2.27 -39.64 -15.19
N ASP A 219 -2.69 -39.50 -16.44
CA ASP A 219 -2.04 -40.09 -17.60
C ASP A 219 -0.69 -39.40 -17.86
N GLU A 220 0.34 -40.19 -18.14
CA GLU A 220 1.69 -39.68 -18.35
C GLU A 220 1.80 -38.82 -19.62
N GLY A 221 1.08 -39.19 -20.69
CA GLY A 221 1.07 -38.44 -21.93
C GLY A 221 0.50 -37.04 -21.73
N LEU A 222 -0.58 -36.92 -20.96
CA LEU A 222 -1.18 -35.63 -20.64
C LEU A 222 -0.27 -34.77 -19.75
N VAL A 223 0.33 -35.37 -18.73
CA VAL A 223 1.28 -34.68 -17.84
C VAL A 223 2.45 -34.12 -18.65
N ARG A 224 3.06 -34.92 -19.52
CA ARG A 224 4.18 -34.48 -20.35
C ARG A 224 3.77 -33.43 -21.38
N ALA A 225 2.56 -33.53 -21.95
CA ALA A 225 2.05 -32.53 -22.88
C ALA A 225 1.87 -31.16 -22.19
N VAL A 226 1.35 -31.13 -20.96
CA VAL A 226 1.19 -29.90 -20.18
C VAL A 226 2.55 -29.31 -19.79
N PHE A 227 3.50 -30.15 -19.35
CA PHE A 227 4.86 -29.71 -19.05
C PHE A 227 5.55 -29.07 -20.27
N ALA A 228 5.32 -29.60 -21.47
CA ALA A 228 5.94 -29.10 -22.71
C ALA A 228 5.31 -27.81 -23.26
N CYS A 229 4.14 -27.38 -22.75
CA CYS A 229 3.46 -26.17 -23.22
C CYS A 229 4.34 -24.94 -23.01
N GLN A 230 4.30 -23.99 -23.94
CA GLN A 230 4.89 -22.66 -23.79
C GLN A 230 3.92 -21.71 -23.08
N THR A 231 2.62 -21.88 -23.32
CA THR A 231 1.55 -21.14 -22.65
C THR A 231 1.35 -21.67 -21.22
N PRO A 232 1.12 -20.80 -20.23
CA PRO A 232 0.87 -21.23 -18.85
C PRO A 232 -0.46 -21.99 -18.73
N VAL A 233 -0.44 -23.09 -17.97
CA VAL A 233 -1.59 -23.98 -17.77
C VAL A 233 -2.06 -23.98 -16.32
N ILE A 234 -3.37 -23.85 -16.14
CA ILE A 234 -4.07 -23.86 -14.85
C ILE A 234 -4.90 -25.12 -14.76
N SER A 235 -4.69 -25.91 -13.70
CA SER A 235 -5.52 -27.08 -13.41
C SER A 235 -6.62 -26.70 -12.42
N ALA A 236 -7.87 -27.02 -12.78
CA ALA A 236 -9.07 -26.76 -11.99
C ALA A 236 -9.97 -28.01 -11.95
N ILE A 237 -9.39 -29.13 -11.50
CA ILE A 237 -9.95 -30.48 -11.68
C ILE A 237 -10.30 -31.13 -10.34
N GLY A 238 -9.38 -31.11 -9.38
CA GLY A 238 -9.52 -31.81 -8.09
C GLY A 238 -9.76 -30.87 -6.92
N HIS A 239 -10.65 -31.27 -6.00
CA HIS A 239 -10.71 -30.71 -4.65
C HIS A 239 -9.87 -31.57 -3.71
N GLU A 240 -9.41 -31.03 -2.59
CA GLU A 240 -8.73 -31.86 -1.58
C GLU A 240 -9.73 -32.89 -1.01
N PRO A 241 -9.36 -34.19 -0.88
CA PRO A 241 -8.02 -34.80 -0.99
C PRO A 241 -7.63 -35.39 -2.36
N ASP A 242 -8.49 -35.29 -3.38
CA ASP A 242 -8.37 -36.02 -4.65
C ASP A 242 -7.55 -35.22 -5.69
N VAL A 243 -6.23 -35.23 -5.54
CA VAL A 243 -5.29 -34.44 -6.37
C VAL A 243 -4.70 -35.28 -7.52
N PRO A 244 -5.07 -35.04 -8.79
CA PRO A 244 -4.48 -35.73 -9.93
C PRO A 244 -3.02 -35.30 -10.17
N ILE A 245 -2.23 -36.12 -10.87
CA ILE A 245 -0.81 -35.80 -11.14
C ILE A 245 -0.67 -34.50 -11.93
N LEU A 246 -1.62 -34.19 -12.83
CA LEU A 246 -1.66 -32.94 -13.59
C LEU A 246 -1.61 -31.68 -12.72
N ASP A 247 -2.19 -31.69 -11.51
CA ASP A 247 -2.19 -30.53 -10.59
C ASP A 247 -0.76 -30.16 -10.13
N PHE A 248 0.15 -31.13 -10.07
CA PHE A 248 1.54 -30.88 -9.68
C PHE A 248 2.36 -30.24 -10.79
N VAL A 249 2.03 -30.57 -12.05
CA VAL A 249 2.74 -30.13 -13.26
C VAL A 249 2.21 -28.80 -13.77
N ALA A 250 0.93 -28.53 -13.55
CA ALA A 250 0.33 -27.24 -13.90
C ALA A 250 1.10 -26.08 -13.25
N ASP A 251 1.17 -24.96 -13.97
CA ASP A 251 1.84 -23.75 -13.53
C ASP A 251 1.12 -23.16 -12.31
N LEU A 252 -0.20 -23.30 -12.27
CA LEU A 252 -1.04 -22.93 -11.15
C LEU A 252 -2.14 -23.97 -10.92
N ARG A 253 -2.30 -24.38 -9.66
CA ARG A 253 -3.43 -25.20 -9.21
C ARG A 253 -4.53 -24.29 -8.67
N ALA A 254 -5.75 -24.51 -9.15
CA ALA A 254 -6.97 -23.92 -8.61
C ALA A 254 -7.83 -24.99 -7.94
N SER A 255 -8.39 -24.69 -6.76
CA SER A 255 -9.16 -25.67 -5.98
C SER A 255 -10.53 -25.99 -6.59
N THR A 256 -11.05 -25.08 -7.42
CA THR A 256 -12.35 -25.19 -8.10
C THR A 256 -12.29 -24.47 -9.45
N PRO A 257 -13.21 -24.79 -10.40
CA PRO A 257 -13.37 -24.03 -11.63
C PRO A 257 -13.58 -22.52 -11.37
N THR A 258 -14.35 -22.17 -10.35
CA THR A 258 -14.56 -20.78 -9.91
C THR A 258 -13.27 -20.12 -9.39
N ASP A 259 -12.44 -20.82 -8.62
CA ASP A 259 -11.14 -20.32 -8.16
C ASP A 259 -10.20 -20.07 -9.34
N ALA A 260 -10.23 -20.94 -10.35
CA ALA A 260 -9.44 -20.77 -11.57
C ALA A 260 -9.79 -19.48 -12.30
N ALA A 261 -11.09 -19.22 -12.52
CA ALA A 261 -11.58 -17.98 -13.10
C ALA A 261 -11.10 -16.75 -12.29
N LYS A 262 -11.17 -16.82 -10.96
CA LYS A 262 -10.75 -15.71 -10.09
C LYS A 262 -9.25 -15.41 -10.14
N ARG A 263 -8.42 -16.41 -10.39
CA ARG A 263 -6.96 -16.25 -10.46
C ARG A 263 -6.49 -15.80 -11.85
N VAL A 264 -7.27 -16.08 -12.88
CA VAL A 264 -6.95 -15.71 -14.28
C VAL A 264 -7.30 -14.26 -14.58
N VAL A 265 -8.49 -13.82 -14.15
CA VAL A 265 -8.94 -12.45 -14.42
C VAL A 265 -8.98 -11.61 -13.14
N PRO A 266 -8.41 -10.38 -13.14
CA PRO A 266 -8.64 -9.40 -12.10
C PRO A 266 -10.11 -8.96 -12.06
N ASP A 267 -10.44 -8.21 -11.02
CA ASP A 267 -11.74 -7.58 -10.86
C ASP A 267 -11.75 -6.21 -11.54
N GLU A 268 -12.46 -6.09 -12.66
CA GLU A 268 -12.51 -4.85 -13.43
C GLU A 268 -13.02 -3.66 -12.59
N ALA A 269 -13.99 -3.88 -11.69
CA ALA A 269 -14.54 -2.82 -10.86
C ALA A 269 -13.50 -2.32 -9.85
N ALA A 270 -12.78 -3.24 -9.21
CA ALA A 270 -11.71 -2.90 -8.26
C ALA A 270 -10.55 -2.16 -8.95
N GLU A 271 -10.13 -2.61 -10.15
CA GLU A 271 -9.07 -1.94 -10.91
C GLU A 271 -9.47 -0.53 -11.36
N ARG A 272 -10.70 -0.36 -11.85
CA ARG A 272 -11.25 0.96 -12.21
C ARG A 272 -11.32 1.89 -11.01
N GLU A 273 -11.74 1.38 -9.85
CA GLU A 273 -11.75 2.15 -8.60
C GLU A 273 -10.34 2.56 -8.18
N GLY A 274 -9.38 1.64 -8.22
CA GLY A 274 -7.97 1.91 -7.93
C GLY A 274 -7.39 3.02 -8.80
N ILE A 275 -7.67 2.99 -10.10
CA ILE A 275 -7.28 4.04 -11.05
C ILE A 275 -7.95 5.38 -10.68
N ALA A 276 -9.26 5.40 -10.43
CA ALA A 276 -9.98 6.61 -10.06
C ALA A 276 -9.43 7.24 -8.77
N GLN A 277 -9.13 6.42 -7.76
CA GLN A 277 -8.51 6.87 -6.51
C GLN A 277 -7.09 7.41 -6.76
N ALA A 278 -6.27 6.75 -7.57
CA ALA A 278 -4.94 7.22 -7.91
C ALA A 278 -4.96 8.58 -8.63
N ILE A 279 -5.88 8.75 -9.58
CA ILE A 279 -6.11 10.03 -10.26
C ILE A 279 -6.56 11.11 -9.27
N GLY A 280 -7.49 10.77 -8.37
CA GLY A 280 -7.95 11.67 -7.31
C GLY A 280 -6.81 12.16 -6.42
N ARG A 281 -5.98 11.24 -5.90
CA ARG A 281 -4.80 11.57 -5.08
C ARG A 281 -3.81 12.45 -5.84
N ALA A 282 -3.52 12.13 -7.10
CA ALA A 282 -2.62 12.90 -7.94
C ALA A 282 -3.12 14.34 -8.16
N ARG A 283 -4.42 14.51 -8.45
CA ARG A 283 -5.04 15.83 -8.60
C ARG A 283 -4.98 16.65 -7.32
N SER A 284 -5.33 16.06 -6.18
CA SER A 284 -5.28 16.76 -4.88
C SER A 284 -3.85 17.17 -4.51
N ALA A 285 -2.87 16.31 -4.75
CA ALA A 285 -1.46 16.64 -4.52
C ALA A 285 -0.99 17.82 -5.39
N LEU A 286 -1.38 17.82 -6.67
CA LEU A 286 -1.06 18.91 -7.59
C LEU A 286 -1.74 20.22 -7.17
N GLN A 287 -3.02 20.19 -6.83
CA GLN A 287 -3.77 21.36 -6.36
C GLN A 287 -3.17 21.94 -5.08
N ALA A 288 -2.84 21.09 -4.10
CA ALA A 288 -2.21 21.51 -2.86
C ALA A 288 -0.85 22.16 -3.12
N ARG A 289 -0.04 21.59 -4.03
CA ARG A 289 1.24 22.18 -4.42
C ARG A 289 1.06 23.56 -5.05
N VAL A 290 0.16 23.69 -6.03
CA VAL A 290 -0.10 24.99 -6.68
C VAL A 290 -0.62 26.02 -5.68
N ALA A 291 -1.52 25.64 -4.78
CA ALA A 291 -2.04 26.54 -3.75
C ALA A 291 -0.93 27.01 -2.79
N ASN A 292 -0.04 26.10 -2.39
CA ASN A 292 1.08 26.45 -1.52
C ASN A 292 2.06 27.41 -2.20
N GLU A 293 2.44 27.14 -3.45
CA GLU A 293 3.32 28.05 -4.21
C GLU A 293 2.67 29.43 -4.43
N ALA A 294 1.37 29.46 -4.74
CA ALA A 294 0.62 30.71 -4.86
C ALA A 294 0.59 31.49 -3.54
N HIS A 295 0.44 30.79 -2.41
CA HIS A 295 0.50 31.40 -1.08
C HIS A 295 1.88 31.96 -0.78
N VAL A 296 2.96 31.24 -1.07
CA VAL A 296 4.35 31.70 -0.89
C VAL A 296 4.60 32.97 -1.71
N ILE A 297 4.20 32.99 -2.98
CA ILE A 297 4.31 34.18 -3.84
C ILE A 297 3.50 35.34 -3.25
N GLY A 298 2.27 35.06 -2.79
CA GLY A 298 1.42 36.05 -2.13
C GLY A 298 2.09 36.67 -0.89
N GLN A 299 2.68 35.83 -0.03
CA GLN A 299 3.42 36.28 1.15
C GLN A 299 4.65 37.11 0.80
N LEU A 300 5.42 36.71 -0.22
CA LEU A 300 6.57 37.49 -0.67
C LEU A 300 6.14 38.86 -1.18
N ARG A 301 5.07 38.92 -1.99
CA ARG A 301 4.53 40.17 -2.53
C ARG A 301 3.94 41.10 -1.47
N SER A 302 3.43 40.56 -0.36
CA SER A 302 2.85 41.37 0.72
C SER A 302 3.87 41.90 1.73
N ARG A 303 5.15 41.50 1.64
CA ARG A 303 6.19 42.02 2.54
C ARG A 303 6.35 43.54 2.38
N PRO A 304 6.48 44.29 3.49
CA PRO A 304 6.64 45.76 3.47
C PRO A 304 7.76 46.26 2.55
N VAL A 305 8.87 45.50 2.44
CA VAL A 305 9.98 45.79 1.52
C VAL A 305 9.54 45.89 0.05
N PHE A 306 8.53 45.12 -0.37
CA PHE A 306 8.03 45.14 -1.75
C PHE A 306 6.80 46.03 -1.93
N THR A 307 5.95 46.19 -0.90
CA THR A 307 4.74 47.03 -0.99
C THR A 307 5.03 48.50 -0.72
N GLN A 308 6.00 48.81 0.15
CA GLN A 308 6.42 50.16 0.52
C GLN A 308 7.96 50.24 0.59
N PRO A 309 8.64 50.09 -0.55
CA PRO A 309 10.11 50.09 -0.60
C PRO A 309 10.73 51.41 -0.13
N THR A 310 9.96 52.50 -0.14
CA THR A 310 10.42 53.84 0.23
C THR A 310 10.34 54.13 1.73
N THR A 311 9.70 53.31 2.56
CA THR A 311 9.45 53.66 3.97
C THR A 311 10.72 54.05 4.74
N ILE A 312 11.85 53.38 4.48
CA ILE A 312 13.13 53.72 5.10
C ILE A 312 13.60 55.11 4.65
N ILE A 313 13.40 55.47 3.39
CA ILE A 313 13.73 56.78 2.83
C ILE A 313 12.75 57.83 3.36
N ASP A 314 11.46 57.52 3.41
CA ASP A 314 10.41 58.43 3.89
C ASP A 314 10.66 58.85 5.34
N ILE A 315 11.07 57.92 6.20
CA ILE A 315 11.48 58.22 7.58
C ILE A 315 12.67 59.18 7.61
N ARG A 316 13.69 58.95 6.76
CA ARG A 316 14.85 59.86 6.68
C ARG A 316 14.50 61.22 6.11
N GLN A 317 13.59 61.28 5.16
CA GLN A 317 13.09 62.53 4.62
C GLN A 317 12.37 63.34 5.71
N GLN A 318 11.52 62.69 6.51
CA GLN A 318 10.87 63.32 7.67
C GLN A 318 11.89 63.84 8.70
N ASP A 319 12.94 63.07 8.99
CA ASP A 319 14.02 63.51 9.89
C ASP A 319 14.69 64.80 9.37
N VAL A 320 15.04 64.83 8.08
CA VAL A 320 15.67 65.97 7.42
C VAL A 320 14.74 67.18 7.42
N ASP A 321 13.48 67.01 7.05
CA ASP A 321 12.48 68.08 7.03
C ASP A 321 12.28 68.68 8.43
N ALA A 322 12.25 67.83 9.46
CA ALA A 322 12.16 68.28 10.85
C ALA A 322 13.40 69.07 11.29
N ILE A 323 14.61 68.63 10.90
CA ILE A 323 15.86 69.37 11.18
C ILE A 323 15.86 70.72 10.47
N ILE A 324 15.48 70.76 9.19
CA ILE A 324 15.38 72.00 8.40
C ILE A 324 14.39 72.97 9.05
N GLY A 325 13.21 72.48 9.45
CA GLY A 325 12.20 73.26 10.14
C GLY A 325 12.74 73.89 11.43
N ARG A 326 13.35 73.08 12.31
CA ARG A 326 13.97 73.57 13.55
C ARG A 326 15.08 74.60 13.28
N SER A 327 15.92 74.36 12.28
CA SER A 327 17.00 75.27 11.90
C SER A 327 16.46 76.62 11.44
N ARG A 328 15.42 76.63 10.60
CA ARG A 328 14.78 77.87 10.12
C ARG A 328 14.15 78.66 11.25
N THR A 329 13.43 78.00 12.16
CA THR A 329 12.83 78.65 13.33
C THR A 329 13.88 79.24 14.27
N ALA A 330 14.93 78.46 14.60
CA ALA A 330 16.02 78.93 15.46
C ALA A 330 16.77 80.12 14.84
N PHE A 331 17.02 80.07 13.53
CA PHE A 331 17.65 81.16 12.79
C PHE A 331 16.75 82.41 12.76
N GLY A 332 15.46 82.25 12.48
CA GLY A 332 14.48 83.33 12.49
C GLY A 332 14.41 84.03 13.85
N HIS A 333 14.34 83.28 14.96
CA HIS A 333 14.37 83.86 16.30
C HIS A 333 15.69 84.57 16.65
N ARG A 334 16.83 84.12 16.09
CA ARG A 334 18.11 84.81 16.28
C ARG A 334 18.15 86.12 15.51
N LEU A 335 17.68 86.11 14.27
CA LEU A 335 17.62 87.29 13.41
C LEU A 335 16.65 88.34 13.98
N GLN A 336 15.49 87.91 14.48
CA GLN A 336 14.52 88.81 15.12
C GLN A 336 15.14 89.49 16.35
N ARG A 337 15.75 88.71 17.25
CA ARG A 337 16.41 89.26 18.45
C ARG A 337 17.51 90.26 18.11
N ALA A 338 18.35 89.96 17.12
CA ALA A 338 19.38 90.88 16.65
C ALA A 338 18.77 92.18 16.07
N THR A 339 17.66 92.05 15.33
CA THR A 339 16.94 93.20 14.76
C THR A 339 16.32 94.08 15.84
N ASP A 340 15.70 93.46 16.84
CA ASP A 340 15.12 94.15 17.99
C ASP A 340 16.22 94.85 18.80
N GLU A 341 17.36 94.20 19.02
CA GLU A 341 18.52 94.77 19.72
C GLU A 341 19.06 96.01 19.00
N VAL A 342 19.27 95.93 17.68
CA VAL A 342 19.69 97.09 16.87
C VAL A 342 18.66 98.22 16.97
N SER A 343 17.37 97.89 16.88
CA SER A 343 16.29 98.88 16.97
C SER A 343 16.26 99.57 18.33
N HIS A 344 16.42 98.81 19.42
CA HIS A 344 16.50 99.33 20.79
C HIS A 344 17.73 100.21 21.00
N GLN A 345 18.91 99.79 20.53
CA GLN A 345 20.12 100.61 20.62
C GLN A 345 19.96 101.93 19.87
N LEU A 346 19.37 101.90 18.68
CA LEU A 346 19.11 103.09 17.87
C LEU A 346 18.09 104.04 18.55
N ALA A 347 17.03 103.49 19.14
CA ALA A 347 16.07 104.27 19.93
C ALA A 347 16.74 104.94 21.15
N ARG A 348 17.64 104.22 21.83
CA ARG A 348 18.39 104.76 22.98
C ARG A 348 19.32 105.90 22.57
N ILE A 349 20.04 105.76 21.46
CA ILE A 349 20.88 106.83 20.89
C ILE A 349 20.00 108.06 20.56
N ARG A 350 18.83 107.85 19.95
CA ARG A 350 17.90 108.95 19.64
C ARG A 350 17.35 109.63 20.89
N SER A 351 16.99 108.89 21.94
CA SER A 351 16.47 109.48 23.19
C SER A 351 17.50 110.31 23.96
N LEU A 352 18.79 110.00 23.79
CA LEU A 352 19.90 110.75 24.40
C LEU A 352 20.35 111.93 23.51
N SER A 353 19.74 112.11 22.34
CA SER A 353 20.08 113.22 21.44
C SER A 353 19.52 114.53 21.99
N PRO A 354 20.37 115.57 22.18
CA PRO A 354 19.91 116.91 22.54
C PRO A 354 18.87 117.47 21.55
N LEU A 355 18.93 117.04 20.28
CA LEU A 355 17.99 117.44 19.25
C LEU A 355 16.56 116.93 19.52
N ALA A 356 16.41 115.69 20.01
CA ALA A 356 15.09 115.13 20.34
C ALA A 356 14.44 115.79 21.56
N THR A 357 15.25 116.39 22.45
CA THR A 357 14.75 117.24 23.54
C THR A 357 14.31 118.59 23.00
N LEU A 358 15.04 119.19 22.05
CA LEU A 358 14.64 120.44 21.41
C LEU A 358 13.37 120.29 20.54
N GLU A 359 13.20 119.17 19.83
CA GLU A 359 12.01 118.87 19.01
C GLU A 359 10.73 118.73 19.84
N ARG A 360 10.84 118.38 21.13
CA ARG A 360 9.71 118.31 22.07
C ARG A 360 9.24 119.68 22.56
N GLY A 361 9.82 120.76 22.06
CA GLY A 361 9.42 122.13 22.40
C GLY A 361 10.24 122.77 23.52
N TYR A 362 11.27 122.09 24.03
CA TYR A 362 12.24 122.69 24.94
C TYR A 362 13.23 123.56 24.16
N ALA A 363 13.73 124.60 24.81
CA ALA A 363 14.76 125.46 24.26
C ALA A 363 15.98 125.48 25.18
N ILE A 364 17.15 125.67 24.58
CA ILE A 364 18.39 125.89 25.32
C ILE A 364 18.70 127.37 25.27
N VAL A 365 18.66 128.03 26.43
CA VAL A 365 18.98 129.45 26.56
C VAL A 365 20.47 129.62 26.78
N GLN A 366 21.08 130.55 26.04
CA GLN A 366 22.48 130.95 26.20
C GLN A 366 22.56 132.45 26.49
N GLY A 367 23.37 132.84 27.46
CA GLY A 367 23.61 134.24 27.81
C GLY A 367 24.53 134.96 26.83
N PRO A 368 24.88 136.23 27.10
CA PRO A 368 25.69 137.07 26.20
C PRO A 368 27.05 136.46 25.85
N ASN A 369 27.62 135.67 26.75
CA ASN A 369 28.93 135.02 26.60
C ASN A 369 28.86 133.60 26.00
N GLY A 370 27.66 133.14 25.58
CA GLY A 370 27.43 131.81 25.01
C GLY A 370 27.32 130.66 26.04
N SER A 371 27.37 130.95 27.33
CA SER A 371 27.16 129.98 28.41
C SER A 371 25.69 129.56 28.52
N HIS A 372 25.44 128.29 28.86
CA HIS A 372 24.08 127.80 29.10
C HIS A 372 23.49 128.42 30.36
N VAL A 373 22.27 128.95 30.25
CA VAL A 373 21.55 129.56 31.35
C VAL A 373 20.51 128.58 31.84
N THR A 374 20.63 128.16 33.10
CA THR A 374 19.68 127.28 33.80
C THR A 374 19.05 127.94 35.02
N ASP A 375 19.57 129.09 35.45
CA ASP A 375 19.09 129.88 36.59
C ASP A 375 18.84 131.33 36.12
N PRO A 376 17.65 131.91 36.36
CA PRO A 376 17.34 133.29 35.97
C PRO A 376 18.27 134.35 36.56
N ASN A 377 18.87 134.11 37.74
CA ASN A 377 19.77 135.07 38.40
C ASN A 377 21.13 135.23 37.68
N ALA A 378 21.40 134.40 36.68
CA ALA A 378 22.61 134.47 35.87
C ALA A 378 22.52 135.48 34.71
N LEU A 379 21.42 136.21 34.60
CA LEU A 379 21.17 137.24 33.58
C LEU A 379 20.78 138.55 34.27
N ASP A 380 21.06 139.67 33.61
CA ASP A 380 20.59 141.00 34.00
C ASP A 380 19.50 141.50 33.03
N THR A 381 18.66 142.44 33.50
CA THR A 381 17.63 143.04 32.65
C THR A 381 18.28 143.93 31.58
N GLY A 382 17.96 143.68 30.32
CA GLY A 382 18.60 144.30 29.15
C GLY A 382 19.63 143.42 28.44
N ASP A 383 19.96 142.24 28.98
CA ASP A 383 20.89 141.32 28.34
C ASP A 383 20.29 140.68 27.07
N ASP A 384 21.11 140.59 26.02
CA ASP A 384 20.78 139.84 24.81
C ASP A 384 21.09 138.34 25.03
N ILE A 385 20.06 137.52 24.89
CA ILE A 385 20.11 136.06 25.01
C ILE A 385 19.84 135.37 23.68
N SER A 386 20.46 134.20 23.50
CA SER A 386 20.22 133.33 22.34
C SER A 386 19.46 132.09 22.78
N VAL A 387 18.25 131.92 22.26
CA VAL A 387 17.37 130.78 22.53
C VAL A 387 17.49 129.80 21.37
N ARG A 388 18.14 128.65 21.60
CA ARG A 388 18.23 127.58 20.60
C ARG A 388 17.03 126.66 20.71
N VAL A 389 16.30 126.53 19.61
CA VAL A 389 15.17 125.59 19.43
C VAL A 389 15.55 124.50 18.43
N ALA A 390 14.66 123.55 18.15
CA ALA A 390 14.94 122.41 17.26
C ALA A 390 15.50 122.82 15.89
N ALA A 391 14.94 123.88 15.31
CA ALA A 391 15.32 124.39 14.00
C ALA A 391 15.79 125.85 14.10
N GLY A 392 16.97 126.07 14.68
CA GLY A 392 17.66 127.35 14.66
C GLY A 392 17.77 128.05 16.00
N ARG A 393 18.09 129.34 15.96
CA ARG A 393 18.33 130.20 17.12
C ARG A 393 17.50 131.47 17.00
N ILE A 394 16.91 131.89 18.10
CA ILE A 394 16.13 133.11 18.21
C ILE A 394 16.90 134.05 19.14
N GLY A 395 17.10 135.30 18.72
CA GLY A 395 17.59 136.35 19.61
C GLY A 395 16.43 136.91 20.44
N ALA A 396 16.64 137.05 21.74
CA ALA A 396 15.69 137.70 22.63
C ALA A 396 16.45 138.59 23.61
N THR A 397 15.82 139.63 24.12
CA THR A 397 16.40 140.50 25.14
C THR A 397 15.61 140.31 26.43
N VAL A 398 16.31 140.20 27.55
CA VAL A 398 15.69 140.00 28.87
C VAL A 398 14.98 141.29 29.29
N THR A 399 13.65 141.26 29.30
CA THR A 399 12.83 142.44 29.68
C THR A 399 12.47 142.46 31.16
N THR A 400 12.27 141.29 31.76
CA THR A 400 11.92 141.13 33.18
C THR A 400 12.44 139.79 33.70
N LEU A 401 13.05 139.80 34.88
CA LEU A 401 13.47 138.60 35.59
C LEU A 401 12.56 138.39 36.80
N SER A 402 11.77 137.33 36.75
CA SER A 402 10.95 136.90 37.89
C SER A 402 11.57 135.62 38.45
N PRO A 403 12.14 135.64 39.67
CA PRO A 403 12.54 134.41 40.31
C PRO A 403 11.30 133.57 40.60
N THR A 404 11.38 132.26 40.34
CA THR A 404 10.31 131.32 40.63
C THR A 404 10.08 131.30 42.15
N THR A 405 8.88 131.68 42.59
CA THR A 405 8.43 131.44 43.97
C THR A 405 8.34 129.93 44.21
N GLU A 406 8.75 129.44 45.37
CA GLU A 406 8.87 128.01 45.74
C GLU A 406 7.58 127.15 45.61
N GLU A 407 6.46 127.69 45.11
CA GLU A 407 5.22 126.96 44.83
C GLU A 407 5.14 126.30 43.43
N GLU A 408 6.09 126.55 42.51
CA GLU A 408 6.04 126.00 41.14
C GLU A 408 7.03 124.85 40.86
N THR A 409 7.77 124.37 41.86
CA THR A 409 8.61 123.16 41.73
C THR A 409 7.94 121.94 42.36
N ALA A 410 7.04 121.31 41.60
CA ALA A 410 6.58 119.93 41.81
C ALA A 410 6.59 119.15 40.49
#